data_AF-R9T7W9-F1
#
_entry.id   AF-R9T7W9-F1
#
_cell.length_a   1.000
_cell.length_b   1.000
_cell.length_c   1.000
_cell.angle_alpha   90.00
_cell.angle_beta   90.00
_cell.angle_gamma   90.00
#
_symmetry.space_group_name_H-M   'P 1'
#
loop_
_entity.id
_entity.type
_entity.pdbx_description
1 polymer ?
#
loop_
_entity_poly.entity_id
_entity_poly.type
_entity_poly.pdbx_seq_one_letter_code
_entity_poly.pdbx_strand_id
1 'polypeptide(L)'
;MCYYIGIQDLVANALIELVDNNKEGKVSFKELNEYGAKVLDVLNEKGERAVLVLSRDYTNRFIHNCTEYFEIESHDDEKYVCLKEGITTDKLRDVFRSYTTYQVLQAFVDAKSLEVLGITA
;
A
#
# COMPACT_ATOMS: atom_id res chain seq x y z
N MET A 1 19.79 -6.73 2.68
CA MET A 1 19.88 -5.36 2.13
C MET A 1 19.21 -4.40 3.13
N CYS A 2 19.07 -3.10 2.88
CA CYS A 2 18.14 -2.25 3.65
C CYS A 2 17.13 -1.63 2.67
N TYR A 3 15.85 -1.97 2.80
CA TYR A 3 14.79 -1.51 1.91
C TYR A 3 14.12 -0.25 2.48
N TYR A 4 13.78 0.69 1.62
CA TYR A 4 13.03 1.89 1.97
C TYR A 4 11.68 1.79 1.27
N ILE A 5 10.61 1.72 2.06
CA ILE A 5 9.25 1.59 1.54
C ILE A 5 8.57 2.95 1.68
N GLY A 6 8.21 3.55 0.55
CA GLY A 6 7.50 4.81 0.51
C GLY A 6 5.99 4.63 0.71
N ILE A 7 5.29 5.73 1.01
CA ILE A 7 3.83 5.72 1.07
C ILE A 7 3.18 5.37 -0.28
N GLN A 8 3.84 5.72 -1.39
CA GLN A 8 3.40 5.38 -2.75
C GLN A 8 3.31 3.86 -2.95
N ASP A 9 4.39 3.16 -2.60
CA ASP A 9 4.46 1.69 -2.69
C ASP A 9 3.41 1.05 -1.79
N LEU A 10 3.25 1.58 -0.57
CA LEU A 10 2.33 1.06 0.42
C LEU A 10 0.87 1.17 -0.04
N VAL A 11 0.47 2.35 -0.52
CA VAL A 11 -0.89 2.60 -1.00
C VAL A 11 -1.18 1.78 -2.25
N ALA A 12 -0.27 1.81 -3.23
CA ALA A 12 -0.48 1.09 -4.48
C ALA A 12 -0.64 -0.41 -4.23
N ASN A 13 0.22 -1.00 -3.39
CA ASN A 13 0.13 -2.42 -3.09
C ASN A 13 -1.12 -2.75 -2.25
N ALA A 14 -1.47 -1.95 -1.25
CA ALA A 14 -2.71 -2.17 -0.50
C ALA A 14 -3.95 -2.16 -1.41
N LEU A 15 -4.07 -1.17 -2.30
CA LEU A 15 -5.22 -1.04 -3.21
C LEU A 15 -5.25 -2.12 -4.29
N ILE A 16 -4.10 -2.56 -4.81
CA ILE A 16 -4.03 -3.71 -5.71
C ILE A 16 -4.62 -4.94 -5.02
N GLU A 17 -4.15 -5.26 -3.81
CA GLU A 17 -4.58 -6.46 -3.10
C GLU A 17 -6.05 -6.39 -2.69
N LEU A 18 -6.55 -5.22 -2.27
CA LEU A 18 -7.97 -5.04 -1.98
C LEU A 18 -8.84 -5.31 -3.22
N VAL A 19 -8.52 -4.69 -4.35
CA VAL A 19 -9.33 -4.82 -5.57
C VAL A 19 -9.26 -6.24 -6.15
N ASP A 20 -8.08 -6.86 -6.17
CA ASP A 20 -7.93 -8.23 -6.66
C ASP A 20 -8.70 -9.26 -5.81
N ASN A 21 -8.90 -8.95 -4.52
CA ASN A 21 -9.68 -9.77 -3.60
C ASN A 21 -11.15 -9.34 -3.51
N ASN A 22 -11.67 -8.64 -4.53
CA ASN A 22 -13.07 -8.18 -4.64
C ASN A 22 -13.53 -7.29 -3.48
N LYS A 23 -12.61 -6.57 -2.83
CA LYS A 23 -12.93 -5.55 -1.84
C LYS A 23 -13.02 -4.17 -2.47
N GLU A 24 -13.55 -3.22 -1.71
CA GLU A 24 -13.57 -1.83 -2.12
C GLU A 24 -12.15 -1.31 -2.35
N GLY A 25 -11.94 -0.60 -3.45
CA GLY A 25 -10.67 0.04 -3.79
C GLY A 25 -10.41 1.30 -2.96
N LYS A 26 -10.54 1.19 -1.63
CA LYS A 26 -10.28 2.27 -0.69
C LYS A 26 -9.59 1.75 0.56
N VAL A 27 -8.73 2.57 1.14
CA VAL A 27 -7.99 2.23 2.36
C VAL A 27 -7.77 3.46 3.23
N SER A 28 -8.01 3.35 4.53
CA SER A 28 -7.76 4.42 5.49
C SER A 28 -6.26 4.60 5.77
N PHE A 29 -5.87 5.78 6.25
CA PHE A 29 -4.49 5.99 6.71
C PHE A 29 -4.12 5.12 7.92
N LYS A 30 -5.10 4.72 8.73
CA LYS A 30 -4.89 3.81 9.84
C LYS A 30 -4.54 2.41 9.32
N GLU A 31 -5.34 1.86 8.42
CA GLU A 31 -5.09 0.56 7.78
C GLU A 31 -3.75 0.56 7.04
N LEU A 32 -3.39 1.65 6.35
CA LEU A 32 -2.07 1.77 5.71
C LEU A 32 -0.94 1.66 6.71
N ASN A 33 -1.01 2.36 7.85
CA ASN A 33 0.03 2.29 8.87
C ASN A 33 0.16 0.87 9.46
N GLU A 34 -0.97 0.22 9.74
CA GLU A 34 -0.99 -1.14 10.27
C GLU A 34 -0.47 -2.16 9.25
N TYR A 35 -0.91 -2.05 8.00
CA TYR A 35 -0.44 -2.87 6.88
C TYR A 35 1.06 -2.70 6.66
N GLY A 36 1.55 -1.47 6.64
CA GLY A 36 2.98 -1.16 6.51
C GLY A 36 3.79 -1.76 7.66
N ALA A 37 3.34 -1.61 8.90
CA ALA A 37 4.02 -2.19 10.05
C ALA A 37 4.12 -3.71 9.93
N LYS A 38 3.05 -4.36 9.47
CA LYS A 38 3.04 -5.81 9.23
C LYS A 38 3.97 -6.24 8.11
N VAL A 39 4.05 -5.48 7.02
CA VAL A 39 5.01 -5.70 5.93
C VAL A 39 6.46 -5.63 6.46
N LEU A 40 6.75 -4.68 7.35
CA LEU A 40 8.07 -4.62 8.00
C LEU A 40 8.33 -5.84 8.89
N ASP A 41 7.34 -6.28 9.67
CA ASP A 41 7.47 -7.51 10.49
C ASP A 41 7.84 -8.71 9.61
N VAL A 42 7.12 -8.90 8.49
CA VAL A 42 7.36 -10.00 7.54
C VAL A 42 8.77 -9.93 6.94
N LEU A 43 9.25 -8.74 6.57
CA LEU A 43 10.61 -8.57 6.07
C LEU A 43 11.66 -8.89 7.14
N ASN A 44 11.45 -8.39 8.36
CA ASN A 44 12.35 -8.64 9.48
C ASN A 44 12.43 -10.13 9.84
N GLU A 45 11.30 -10.84 9.84
CA GLU A 45 11.25 -12.30 10.05
C GLU A 45 12.07 -13.07 8.98
N LYS A 46 12.11 -12.55 7.74
CA LYS A 46 12.90 -13.11 6.63
C LYS A 46 14.37 -12.67 6.67
N GLY A 47 14.81 -11.96 7.72
CA GLY A 47 16.17 -11.46 7.88
C GLY A 47 16.50 -10.21 7.06
N GLU A 48 15.49 -9.57 6.47
CA GLU A 48 15.63 -8.37 5.67
C GLU A 48 15.34 -7.12 6.51
N ARG A 49 16.20 -6.11 6.40
CA ARG A 49 15.97 -4.82 7.08
C ARG A 49 15.14 -3.92 6.18
N ALA A 50 14.08 -3.33 6.71
CA ALA A 50 13.26 -2.38 5.98
C ALA A 50 12.85 -1.20 6.87
N VAL A 51 12.64 -0.04 6.23
CA VAL A 51 12.22 1.21 6.88
C VAL A 51 11.04 1.79 6.12
N LEU A 52 9.96 2.09 6.84
CA LEU A 52 8.84 2.86 6.31
C LEU A 52 9.15 4.35 6.33
N VAL A 53 9.02 4.99 5.17
CA VAL A 53 9.21 6.44 5.01
C VAL A 53 7.84 7.11 4.87
N LEU A 54 7.14 7.21 5.99
CA LEU A 54 5.82 7.82 6.11
C LEU A 54 5.94 9.12 6.92
N SER A 55 6.18 10.25 6.26
CA SER A 55 6.04 11.57 6.91
C SER A 55 4.76 12.24 6.43
N ARG A 56 4.15 13.09 7.27
CA ARG A 56 2.97 13.89 6.87
C ARG A 56 3.21 14.70 5.59
N ASP A 57 4.43 15.18 5.40
CA ASP A 57 4.84 15.91 4.21
C ASP A 57 4.94 14.99 2.98
N TYR A 58 5.46 13.77 3.15
CA TYR A 58 5.44 12.74 2.10
C TYR A 58 4.02 12.29 1.77
N THR A 59 3.13 12.20 2.76
CA THR A 59 1.71 11.90 2.56
C THR A 59 1.00 13.01 1.77
N ASN A 60 1.24 14.28 2.11
CA ASN A 60 0.69 15.40 1.35
C ASN A 60 1.26 15.44 -0.08
N ARG A 61 2.56 15.22 -0.26
CA ARG A 61 3.18 15.12 -1.59
C ARG A 61 2.66 13.92 -2.39
N PHE A 62 2.41 12.78 -1.75
CA PHE A 62 1.78 11.63 -2.37
C PHE A 62 0.41 11.97 -2.96
N ILE A 63 -0.43 12.63 -2.16
CA ILE A 63 -1.76 13.06 -2.60
C ILE A 63 -1.64 13.93 -3.85
N HIS A 64 -0.66 14.82 -3.93
CA HIS A 64 -0.45 15.67 -5.10
C HIS A 64 0.19 14.95 -6.30
N ASN A 65 1.16 14.08 -6.06
CA ASN A 65 1.98 13.46 -7.10
C ASN A 65 1.32 12.24 -7.75
N CYS A 66 0.35 11.61 -7.10
CA CYS A 66 -0.33 10.41 -7.60
C CYS A 66 -1.83 10.63 -7.87
N THR A 67 -2.23 11.89 -8.09
CA THR A 67 -3.62 12.27 -8.43
C THR A 67 -4.13 11.62 -9.72
N GLU A 68 -3.26 11.10 -10.58
CA GLU A 68 -3.66 10.36 -11.78
C GLU A 68 -4.18 8.93 -11.48
N TYR A 69 -3.83 8.37 -10.32
CA TYR A 69 -4.19 7.01 -9.91
C TYR A 69 -5.16 7.00 -8.73
N PHE A 70 -4.95 7.91 -7.78
CA PHE A 70 -5.63 7.90 -6.50
C PHE A 70 -6.36 9.22 -6.23
N GLU A 71 -7.37 9.14 -5.38
CA GLU A 71 -8.07 10.30 -4.83
C GLU A 71 -8.26 10.14 -3.32
N ILE A 72 -8.54 11.27 -2.66
CA ILE A 72 -8.79 11.29 -1.22
C ILE A 72 -10.26 11.58 -1.01
N GLU A 73 -10.94 10.63 -0.38
CA GLU A 73 -12.31 10.80 0.08
C GLU A 73 -12.33 11.00 1.59
N SER A 74 -13.36 11.68 2.08
CA SER A 74 -13.58 11.87 3.50
C SER A 74 -14.97 11.36 3.87
N HIS A 75 -15.02 10.42 4.80
CA HIS A 75 -16.25 9.83 5.34
C HIS A 75 -16.14 9.81 6.86
N ASP A 76 -17.16 10.33 7.54
CA ASP A 76 -17.26 10.35 9.02
C ASP A 76 -15.98 10.88 9.72
N ASP A 77 -15.47 12.02 9.24
CA ASP A 77 -14.22 12.67 9.69
C ASP A 77 -12.92 11.84 9.50
N GLU A 78 -13.01 10.68 8.85
CA GLU A 78 -11.87 9.87 8.46
C GLU A 78 -11.53 10.03 6.98
N LYS A 79 -10.23 9.98 6.65
CA LYS A 79 -9.73 10.12 5.29
C LYS A 79 -9.31 8.79 4.71
N TYR A 80 -9.73 8.55 3.48
CA TYR A 80 -9.45 7.33 2.72
C TYR A 80 -8.67 7.69 1.48
N VAL A 81 -7.75 6.80 1.09
CA VAL A 81 -7.15 6.81 -0.24
C VAL A 81 -7.93 5.84 -1.09
N CYS A 82 -8.51 6.34 -2.18
CA CYS A 82 -9.36 5.58 -3.08
C CYS A 82 -8.68 5.45 -4.44
N LEU A 83 -8.90 4.31 -5.10
CA LEU A 83 -8.54 4.09 -6.49
C LEU A 83 -9.52 4.84 -7.38
N LYS A 84 -8.99 5.69 -8.27
CA LYS A 84 -9.84 6.44 -9.21
C LYS A 84 -10.58 5.52 -10.18
N GLU A 85 -11.78 5.95 -10.55
CA GLU A 85 -12.58 5.26 -11.55
C GLU A 85 -11.80 5.10 -12.88
N GLY A 86 -11.87 3.90 -13.45
CA GLY A 86 -11.18 3.56 -14.70
C GLY A 86 -9.70 3.20 -14.56
N ILE A 87 -9.10 3.29 -13.37
CA ILE A 87 -7.76 2.78 -13.11
C ILE A 87 -7.83 1.29 -12.76
N THR A 88 -7.04 0.47 -13.46
CA THR A 88 -6.98 -0.97 -13.23
C THR A 88 -5.82 -1.35 -12.32
N THR A 89 -5.92 -2.49 -11.64
CA THR A 89 -4.80 -3.02 -10.84
C THR A 89 -3.59 -3.33 -11.72
N ASP A 90 -3.78 -3.78 -12.97
CA ASP A 90 -2.69 -3.97 -13.93
C ASP A 90 -1.86 -2.69 -14.16
N LYS A 91 -2.53 -1.54 -14.35
CA LYS A 91 -1.83 -0.26 -14.49
C LYS A 91 -1.02 0.08 -13.24
N LEU A 92 -1.56 -0.20 -12.05
CA LEU A 92 -0.81 0.01 -10.81
C LEU A 92 0.38 -0.93 -10.69
N ARG A 93 0.26 -2.21 -11.11
CA ARG A 93 1.39 -3.15 -11.11
C ARG A 93 2.51 -2.67 -12.05
N ASP A 94 2.16 -2.20 -13.24
CA ASP A 94 3.14 -1.70 -14.21
C ASP A 94 3.92 -0.49 -13.67
N VAL A 95 3.25 0.41 -12.94
CA VAL A 95 3.87 1.62 -12.42
C VAL A 95 4.64 1.37 -11.13
N PHE A 96 4.06 0.64 -10.17
CA PHE A 96 4.58 0.53 -8.80
C PHE A 96 5.35 -0.79 -8.55
N ARG A 97 4.97 -1.90 -9.19
CA ARG A 97 5.63 -3.21 -8.96
C ARG A 97 6.81 -3.46 -9.90
N SER A 98 6.89 -2.79 -11.05
CA SER A 98 7.97 -2.99 -12.04
C SER A 98 9.38 -2.73 -11.50
N TYR A 99 9.52 -1.83 -10.53
CA TYR A 99 10.80 -1.50 -9.87
C TYR A 99 10.88 -2.01 -8.41
N THR A 100 9.87 -2.75 -7.94
CA THR A 100 9.84 -3.30 -6.58
C THR A 100 10.63 -4.61 -6.54
N THR A 101 11.48 -4.79 -5.52
CA THR A 101 12.24 -6.04 -5.35
C THR A 101 11.33 -7.20 -4.97
N TYR A 102 11.71 -8.41 -5.37
CA TYR A 102 10.94 -9.62 -5.10
C TYR A 102 10.63 -9.81 -3.60
N GLN A 103 11.61 -9.57 -2.72
CA GLN A 103 11.43 -9.72 -1.27
C GLN A 103 10.38 -8.75 -0.71
N VAL A 104 10.38 -7.50 -1.18
CA VAL A 104 9.41 -6.49 -0.76
C VAL A 104 8.02 -6.82 -1.30
N LEU A 105 7.93 -7.24 -2.57
CA LEU A 105 6.67 -7.67 -3.16
C LEU A 105 6.08 -8.88 -2.41
N GLN A 106 6.90 -9.87 -2.08
CA GLN A 106 6.49 -11.02 -1.28
C GLN A 106 5.96 -10.62 0.10
N ALA A 107 6.49 -9.56 0.70
CA ALA A 107 6.02 -9.07 1.99
C ALA A 107 4.67 -8.34 1.88
N PHE A 108 4.43 -7.64 0.77
CA PHE A 108 3.13 -7.01 0.50
C PHE A 108 2.00 -8.03 0.30
N VAL A 109 2.28 -9.14 -0.37
CA VAL A 109 1.29 -10.20 -0.65
C VAL A 109 1.30 -11.34 0.39
N ASP A 110 2.09 -11.20 1.46
CA ASP A 110 2.17 -12.20 2.52
C ASP A 110 0.83 -12.27 3.27
N ALA A 111 0.36 -13.49 3.57
CA ALA A 111 -0.92 -13.69 4.23
C ALA A 111 -1.06 -12.90 5.53
N LYS A 112 0.04 -12.75 6.29
CA LYS A 112 0.06 -11.95 7.52
C LYS A 112 -0.25 -10.48 7.24
N SER A 113 0.29 -9.94 6.15
CA SER A 113 0.06 -8.55 5.73
C SER A 113 -1.37 -8.36 5.21
N LEU A 114 -1.85 -9.30 4.41
CA LEU A 114 -3.20 -9.28 3.83
C LEU A 114 -4.30 -9.36 4.89
N GLU A 115 -4.09 -10.10 5.97
CA GLU A 115 -5.03 -10.20 7.09
C GLU A 115 -5.34 -8.84 7.72
N VAL A 116 -4.37 -7.92 7.75
CA VAL A 116 -4.57 -6.55 8.27
C VAL A 116 -5.53 -5.74 7.40
N LEU A 117 -5.56 -6.01 6.09
CA LEU A 117 -6.55 -5.45 5.16
C LEU A 117 -7.88 -6.24 5.19
N GLY A 118 -8.03 -7.15 6.16
CA GLY A 118 -9.15 -8.07 6.32
C GLY A 118 -9.26 -9.11 5.19
N ILE A 119 -8.20 -9.34 4.41
CA ILE A 119 -8.18 -10.33 3.34
C ILE A 119 -7.72 -11.65 3.97
N THR A 120 -8.65 -12.59 4.11
CA THR A 120 -8.37 -13.94 4.62
C THR A 120 -8.26 -14.93 3.45
N ALA A 121 -7.20 -15.73 3.43
CA ALA A 121 -6.98 -16.81 2.48
C ALA A 121 -7.99 -17.97 2.64
#